data_AF-A0A1I3XG46-F1
#
_entry.id   AF-A0A1I3XG46-F1
#
_cell.length_a   1.000
_cell.length_b   1.000
_cell.length_c   1.000
_cell.angle_alpha   90.00
_cell.angle_beta   90.00
_cell.angle_gamma   90.00
#
_symmetry.space_group_name_H-M   'P 1'
#
loop_
_entity.id
_entity.type
_entity.pdbx_description
1 polymer ?
#
loop_
_entity_poly.entity_id
_entity_poly.type
_entity_poly.pdbx_seq_one_letter_code
_entity_poly.pdbx_strand_id
1 'polypeptide(L)' 'MALLTALSSRLSLPEYEVPGQDLRIPLRRVPSRPRGGFVVANVRPSG' A
#
# COMPACT_ATOMS: atom_id res chain seq x y z
N MET A 1 -7.75 -21.82 9.37
CA MET A 1 -8.75 -20.95 8.72
C MET A 1 -8.98 -19.64 9.46
N ALA A 2 -9.09 -19.61 10.80
CA ALA A 2 -9.36 -18.37 11.56
C ALA A 2 -8.37 -17.22 11.32
N LEU A 3 -7.06 -17.48 11.22
CA LEU A 3 -6.05 -16.45 10.94
C LEU A 3 -6.22 -15.83 9.56
N LEU A 4 -6.46 -16.65 8.53
CA LEU A 4 -6.61 -16.18 7.16
C LEU A 4 -7.88 -15.32 7.02
N THR A 5 -8.97 -15.71 7.69
CA THR A 5 -10.21 -14.91 7.77
C THR A 5 -10.04 -13.61 8.56
N ALA A 6 -9.28 -13.63 9.66
CA ALA A 6 -8.99 -12.42 10.42
C ALA A 6 -8.14 -11.43 9.62
N LEU A 7 -7.19 -11.95 8.84
CA LEU A 7 -6.35 -11.14 7.97
C LEU A 7 -7.07 -10.74 6.69
N SER A 8 -8.00 -11.51 6.14
CA SER A 8 -8.67 -11.20 4.86
C SER A 8 -9.44 -9.89 4.91
N SER A 9 -10.02 -9.49 6.05
CA SER A 9 -10.64 -8.17 6.21
C SER A 9 -9.64 -7.02 6.17
N ARG A 10 -8.41 -7.23 6.66
CA ARG A 10 -7.31 -6.25 6.64
C ARG A 10 -6.48 -6.31 5.35
N LEU A 11 -6.55 -7.43 4.64
CA LEU A 11 -5.91 -7.70 3.35
C LEU A 11 -6.86 -7.45 2.17
N SER A 12 -8.13 -7.14 2.43
CA SER A 12 -9.06 -6.60 1.44
C SER A 12 -8.55 -5.23 1.05
N LEU A 13 -7.67 -5.22 0.04
CA LEU A 13 -7.18 -4.00 -0.54
C LEU A 13 -8.24 -3.50 -1.50
N PRO A 14 -8.71 -2.25 -1.35
CA PRO A 14 -9.49 -1.61 -2.39
C PRO A 14 -8.69 -1.64 -3.70
N GLU A 15 -9.38 -1.68 -4.85
CA GLU A 15 -8.71 -1.48 -6.13
C GLU A 15 -8.18 -0.04 -6.17
N TYR A 16 -6.92 0.16 -6.58
CA TYR A 16 -6.34 1.49 -6.71
C TYR A 16 -5.27 1.51 -7.80
N GLU A 17 -4.94 2.70 -8.26
CA GLU A 17 -3.85 2.97 -9.18
C GLU A 17 -2.69 3.66 -8.47
N VAL A 18 -1.46 3.39 -8.91
CA VAL A 18 -0.27 4.09 -8.45
C VAL A 18 0.20 4.99 -9.59
N PRO A 19 0.02 6.32 -9.50
CA PRO A 19 0.48 7.23 -10.55
C PRO A 19 2.02 7.27 -10.59
N GLY A 20 2.58 7.75 -11.70
CA GLY A 20 4.02 7.93 -11.85
C GLY A 20 4.60 8.83 -10.74
N GLN A 21 5.47 8.26 -9.90
CA GLN A 21 6.04 8.95 -8.73
C GLN A 21 7.40 8.35 -8.33
N ASP A 22 8.17 9.07 -7.50
CA ASP A 22 9.44 8.57 -6.97
C ASP A 22 9.23 7.58 -5.81
N LEU A 23 9.36 6.29 -6.12
CA LEU A 23 9.22 5.18 -5.18
C LEU A 23 10.54 4.74 -4.54
N ARG A 24 11.66 5.44 -4.77
CA ARG A 24 12.95 5.05 -4.19
C ARG A 24 12.90 5.11 -2.66
N ILE A 25 13.34 4.04 -2.01
CA ILE A 25 13.42 3.92 -0.55
C ILE A 25 14.88 4.13 -0.12
N PRO A 26 15.21 5.22 0.60
CA PRO A 26 16.56 5.45 1.09
C PRO A 26 16.85 4.56 2.30
N LEU A 27 17.84 3.68 2.17
CA LEU A 27 18.24 2.74 3.23
C LEU A 27 19.11 3.36 4.34
N ARG A 28 19.58 4.60 4.14
CA ARG A 28 20.48 5.30 5.08
C ARG A 28 19.74 6.13 6.13
N ARG A 29 18.40 6.07 6.17
CA ARG A 29 17.54 6.88 7.05
C ARG A 29 16.58 5.97 7.83
N VAL A 30 16.40 6.24 9.12
CA VAL A 30 15.51 5.46 10.00
C VAL A 30 14.43 6.36 10.61
N PRO A 31 13.14 6.00 10.51
CA PRO A 31 12.59 4.91 9.68
C PRO A 31 12.64 5.26 8.19
N SER A 32 12.89 4.27 7.33
CA SER A 32 12.89 4.44 5.88
C SER A 32 11.45 4.46 5.32
N ARG A 33 11.23 5.22 4.24
CA ARG A 33 9.94 5.38 3.54
C ARG A 33 10.21 5.74 2.07
N PRO A 34 9.31 5.44 1.12
CA PRO A 34 9.41 5.97 -0.25
C PRO A 34 9.51 7.50 -0.22
N ARG A 35 10.34 8.08 -1.09
CA ARG A 35 10.52 9.54 -1.15
C ARG A 35 9.21 10.30 -1.43
N GLY A 36 8.34 9.74 -2.27
CA GLY A 36 7.01 10.30 -2.56
C GLY A 36 5.91 9.94 -1.57
N GLY A 37 6.20 9.21 -0.49
CA GLY A 37 5.18 8.83 0.50
C GLY A 37 4.19 7.74 0.06
N PHE A 38 4.33 7.21 -1.16
CA PHE A 38 3.46 6.19 -1.76
C PHE A 38 2.01 6.69 -1.91
N VAL A 39 1.79 7.53 -2.91
CA VAL A 39 0.48 8.07 -3.27
C VAL A 39 -0.31 7.03 -4.06
N VAL A 40 -1.58 6.83 -3.71
CA VAL A 40 -2.53 6.02 -4.46
C VAL A 40 -3.63 6.92 -5.03
N ALA A 41 -4.18 6.54 -6.18
CA ALA A 41 -5.27 7.23 -6.87
C ALA A 41 -6.38 6.22 -7.22
N ASN A 42 -7.54 6.73 -7.62
CA ASN A 42 -8.64 5.91 -8.14
C ASN A 42 -9.06 4.74 -7.22
N VAL A 43 -9.13 4.98 -5.91
CA VAL A 43 -9.50 3.97 -4.90
C VAL A 43 -10.96 3.54 -5.07
N ARG A 44 -11.22 2.24 -5.21
CA ARG A 44 -12.55 1.64 -5.36
C ARG A 44 -12.72 0.43 -4.43
N PRO A 45 -13.94 0.14 -3.95
CA PRO A 45 -14.20 -1.10 -3.23
C PRO A 45 -13.81 -2.32 -4.07
N SER A 46 -13.16 -3.31 -3.46
CA SER A 46 -12.98 -4.63 -4.05
C SER A 46 -14.37 -5.28 -4.20
N GLY A 47 -14.70 -5.76 -5.40
CA GLY A 47 -15.97 -6.43 -5.71
C GLY A 47 -16.15 -7.80 -5.05
#